data_AF-A0A7S3GTB1-F1
#
_entry.id   AF-A0A7S3GTB1-F1
#
_cell.length_a   1.000
_cell.length_b   1.000
_cell.length_c   1.000
_cell.angle_alpha   90.00
_cell.angle_beta   90.00
_cell.angle_gamma   90.00
#
_symmetry.space_group_name_H-M   'P 1'
#
loop_
_entity.id
_entity.type
_entity.pdbx_description
1 polymer ?
#
loop_
_entity_poly.entity_id
_entity_poly.type
_entity_poly.pdbx_seq_one_letter_code
_entity_poly.pdbx_strand_id
1 'polypeptide(L)'
;EGGGAKLRKSAVVRVPRSVYAAIPGRNRYRPSQQTPIKNFTLAGDWTSQKFLGSMEGAVLGGKLAAEVICDKAAGRQTKGLKVIEPHIIESAKTHVPKEPAGVKGSSAIAYGAGAVLSSGSAERQSIVEKELKFANADDQTVELIAA
;
A
#
# COMPACT_ATOMS: atom_id res chain seq x y z
N GLU A 1 33.71 21.33 -29.39
CA GLU A 1 33.31 19.91 -29.32
C GLU A 1 33.39 19.46 -27.87
N GLY A 2 32.25 19.14 -27.26
CA GLY A 2 32.14 18.92 -25.81
C GLY A 2 32.62 17.53 -25.40
N GLY A 3 33.50 17.47 -24.40
CA GLY A 3 33.97 16.22 -23.80
C GLY A 3 32.82 15.43 -23.17
N GLY A 4 32.28 14.46 -23.91
CA GLY A 4 31.17 13.62 -23.46
C GLY A 4 31.62 12.55 -22.46
N ALA A 5 31.05 12.55 -21.26
CA ALA A 5 31.29 11.51 -20.26
C ALA A 5 30.53 10.22 -20.60
N LYS A 6 31.17 9.05 -20.45
CA LYS A 6 30.57 7.73 -20.67
C LYS A 6 29.93 7.19 -19.40
N LEU A 7 28.61 7.02 -19.40
CA LEU A 7 27.86 6.34 -18.33
C LEU A 7 28.39 4.90 -18.14
N ARG A 8 28.83 4.56 -16.93
CA ARG A 8 29.38 3.23 -16.61
C ARG A 8 28.33 2.22 -16.15
N LYS A 9 27.31 2.67 -15.41
CA LYS A 9 26.24 1.82 -14.86
C LYS A 9 25.02 2.67 -14.48
N SER A 10 23.82 2.14 -14.67
CA SER A 10 22.56 2.71 -14.18
C SER A 10 21.58 1.59 -13.83
N ALA A 11 20.58 1.90 -13.00
CA ALA A 11 19.47 1.01 -12.69
C ALA A 11 18.17 1.83 -12.60
N VAL A 12 17.08 1.28 -13.10
CA VAL A 12 15.74 1.89 -13.04
C VAL A 12 14.85 0.94 -12.26
N VAL A 13 14.32 1.41 -11.13
CA VAL A 13 13.39 0.66 -10.28
C VAL A 13 12.03 1.35 -10.37
N ARG A 14 10.99 0.61 -10.76
CA ARG A 14 9.62 1.11 -10.86
C ARG A 14 8.77 0.47 -9.75
N VAL A 15 8.12 1.30 -8.95
CA VAL A 15 7.23 0.87 -7.85
C VAL A 15 5.87 1.54 -8.05
N PRO A 16 4.96 0.97 -8.87
CA PRO A 16 3.71 1.65 -9.23
C PRO A 16 2.75 1.82 -8.05
N ARG A 17 2.83 0.94 -7.03
CA ARG A 17 2.01 0.97 -5.81
C ARG A 17 2.89 1.23 -4.59
N SER A 18 3.64 2.34 -4.61
CA SER A 18 4.61 2.69 -3.56
C SER A 18 3.91 3.20 -2.29
N VAL A 19 3.65 4.50 -2.21
CA VAL A 19 2.91 5.14 -1.12
C VAL A 19 1.49 5.47 -1.58
N TYR A 20 0.57 5.58 -0.64
CA TYR A 20 -0.80 5.98 -0.95
C TYR A 20 -0.82 7.42 -1.51
N ALA A 21 -1.73 7.69 -2.44
CA ALA A 21 -1.91 9.04 -2.98
C ALA A 21 -2.61 9.94 -1.95
N ALA A 22 -1.96 11.05 -1.58
CA ALA A 22 -2.47 12.03 -0.62
C ALA A 22 -3.47 13.01 -1.26
N ILE A 23 -4.55 12.48 -1.84
CA ILE A 23 -5.63 13.28 -2.45
C ILE A 23 -6.56 13.90 -1.37
N PRO A 24 -7.24 15.03 -1.68
CA PRO A 24 -8.23 15.62 -0.77
C PRO A 24 -9.28 14.60 -0.32
N GLY A 25 -9.64 14.64 0.96
CA GLY A 25 -10.60 13.69 1.55
C GLY A 25 -10.04 12.31 1.87
N ARG A 26 -8.80 11.95 1.47
CA ARG A 26 -8.25 10.61 1.74
C ARG A 26 -8.05 10.32 3.22
N ASN A 27 -7.79 11.35 4.03
CA ASN A 27 -7.50 11.18 5.45
C ASN A 27 -8.62 10.44 6.21
N ARG A 28 -9.88 10.57 5.81
CA ARG A 28 -11.02 9.87 6.45
C ARG A 28 -10.89 8.34 6.37
N TYR A 29 -10.25 7.85 5.31
CA TYR A 29 -10.06 6.42 5.04
C TYR A 29 -8.79 5.81 5.64
N ARG A 30 -7.91 6.62 6.25
CA ARG A 30 -6.73 6.10 6.93
C ARG A 30 -7.17 5.45 8.24
N PRO A 31 -7.05 4.12 8.44
CA PRO A 31 -7.58 3.46 9.61
C PRO A 31 -6.72 3.69 10.85
N SER A 32 -7.30 3.60 12.04
CA SER A 32 -6.54 3.52 13.29
C SER A 32 -5.70 2.25 13.35
N GLN A 33 -4.66 2.23 14.20
CA GLN A 33 -3.86 1.02 14.42
C GLN A 33 -4.70 -0.08 15.08
N GLN A 34 -5.66 0.30 15.93
CA GLN A 34 -6.69 -0.62 16.43
C GLN A 34 -7.69 -0.95 15.33
N THR A 35 -8.04 -2.23 15.23
CA THR A 35 -9.13 -2.73 14.38
C THR A 35 -10.28 -3.29 15.23
N PRO A 36 -11.50 -3.40 14.69
CA PRO A 36 -12.62 -4.05 15.37
C PRO A 36 -12.45 -5.58 15.48
N ILE A 37 -11.50 -6.16 14.75
CA ILE A 37 -11.22 -7.60 14.76
C ILE A 37 -10.32 -7.93 15.95
N LYS A 38 -10.73 -8.91 16.77
CA LYS A 38 -9.95 -9.36 17.93
C LYS A 38 -8.58 -9.87 17.47
N ASN A 39 -7.53 -9.49 18.19
CA ASN A 39 -6.13 -9.87 17.91
C ASN A 39 -5.59 -9.41 16.54
N PHE A 40 -6.24 -8.44 15.90
CA PHE A 40 -5.78 -7.87 14.63
C PHE A 40 -5.46 -6.38 14.80
N THR A 41 -4.26 -5.97 14.38
CA THR A 41 -3.72 -4.60 14.53
C THR A 41 -3.01 -4.22 13.23
N LEU A 42 -3.11 -2.95 12.83
CA LEU A 42 -2.51 -2.44 11.59
C LEU A 42 -1.32 -1.53 11.90
N ALA A 43 -0.29 -1.61 11.06
CA ALA A 43 0.89 -0.76 11.11
C ALA A 43 1.30 -0.34 9.68
N GLY A 44 1.93 0.83 9.57
CA GLY A 44 2.36 1.38 8.29
C GLY A 44 2.08 2.88 8.19
N ASP A 45 2.68 3.53 7.20
CA ASP A 45 2.55 4.97 6.94
C ASP A 45 1.13 5.40 6.51
N TRP A 46 0.42 4.49 5.84
CA TRP A 46 -0.98 4.61 5.41
C TRP A 46 -1.98 4.56 6.57
N THR A 47 -1.60 4.06 7.74
CA THR A 47 -2.44 4.10 8.95
C THR A 47 -2.60 5.54 9.45
N SER A 48 -3.56 5.79 10.34
CA SER A 48 -3.88 7.13 10.85
C SER A 48 -2.78 7.63 11.78
N GLN A 49 -1.95 8.54 11.28
CA GLN A 49 -0.86 9.20 12.00
C GLN A 49 -0.54 10.57 11.37
N LYS A 50 0.22 11.42 12.08
CA LYS A 50 0.43 12.85 11.71
C LYS A 50 1.34 13.10 10.49
N PHE A 51 2.28 12.21 10.22
CA PHE A 51 3.36 12.31 9.24
C PHE A 51 3.11 11.48 7.96
N LEU A 52 2.00 11.73 7.23
CA LEU A 52 1.65 11.24 5.86
C LEU A 52 2.29 9.91 5.34
N GLY A 53 2.41 9.71 4.04
CA GLY A 53 3.16 8.57 3.46
C GLY A 53 4.66 8.86 3.54
N SER A 54 5.29 8.52 4.65
CA SER A 54 6.71 8.81 4.90
C SER A 54 7.37 7.77 5.81
N MET A 55 8.71 7.76 5.84
CA MET A 55 9.48 6.90 6.75
C MET A 55 9.13 7.16 8.22
N GLU A 56 9.00 8.44 8.61
CA GLU A 56 8.58 8.82 9.96
C GLU A 56 7.15 8.33 10.26
N GLY A 57 6.26 8.41 9.26
CA GLY A 57 4.90 7.89 9.35
C GLY A 57 4.85 6.39 9.55
N ALA A 58 5.72 5.64 8.87
CA ALA A 58 5.85 4.19 9.03
C ALA A 58 6.32 3.81 10.43
N VAL A 59 7.37 4.49 10.93
CA VAL A 59 7.91 4.26 12.28
C VAL A 59 6.87 4.61 13.35
N LEU A 60 6.22 5.78 13.22
CA LEU A 60 5.19 6.20 14.17
C LEU A 60 3.98 5.28 14.14
N GLY A 61 3.53 4.85 12.95
CA GLY A 61 2.45 3.88 12.79
C GLY A 61 2.78 2.55 13.47
N GLY A 62 4.01 2.06 13.35
CA GLY A 62 4.49 0.87 14.07
C GLY A 62 4.51 1.05 15.58
N LYS A 63 4.99 2.20 16.08
CA LYS A 63 4.98 2.52 17.51
C LYS A 63 3.57 2.54 18.10
N LEU A 64 2.63 3.17 17.40
CA LEU A 64 1.21 3.22 17.82
C LEU A 64 0.56 1.83 17.80
N ALA A 65 0.93 0.97 16.83
CA ALA A 65 0.44 -0.40 16.79
C ALA A 65 0.97 -1.23 17.98
N ALA A 66 2.25 -1.07 18.34
CA ALA A 66 2.81 -1.71 19.52
C ALA A 66 2.14 -1.24 20.82
N GLU A 67 1.85 0.06 20.94
CA GLU A 67 1.07 0.62 22.06
C GLU A 67 -0.29 -0.07 22.18
N VAL A 68 -1.04 -0.19 21.09
CA VAL A 68 -2.34 -0.90 21.07
C VAL A 68 -2.21 -2.36 21.51
N ILE A 69 -1.15 -3.06 21.09
CA ILE A 69 -0.91 -4.46 21.48
C ILE A 69 -0.61 -4.55 22.99
N CYS A 70 0.30 -3.71 23.50
CA CYS A 70 0.66 -3.68 24.91
C CYS A 70 -0.52 -3.29 25.80
N ASP A 71 -1.35 -2.35 25.37
CA ASP A 71 -2.55 -1.94 26.10
C ASP A 71 -3.57 -3.08 26.14
N LYS A 72 -3.86 -3.72 24.99
CA LYS A 72 -4.75 -4.88 24.93
C LYS A 72 -4.26 -6.04 25.80
N ALA A 73 -2.96 -6.34 25.78
CA ALA A 73 -2.36 -7.40 26.57
C ALA A 73 -2.42 -7.11 28.08
N ALA A 74 -2.29 -5.84 28.47
CA ALA A 74 -2.38 -5.39 29.86
C ALA A 74 -3.83 -5.10 30.32
N GLY A 75 -4.85 -5.31 29.48
CA GLY A 75 -6.24 -4.97 29.79
C GLY A 75 -6.51 -3.47 29.92
N ARG A 76 -5.63 -2.62 29.38
CA ARG A 76 -5.77 -1.15 29.39
C ARG A 76 -6.59 -0.67 28.21
N GLN A 77 -7.23 0.49 28.38
CA GLN A 77 -7.98 1.15 27.30
C GLN A 77 -7.00 1.69 26.25
N THR A 78 -7.28 1.38 24.99
CA THR A 78 -6.55 1.91 23.84
C THR A 78 -7.07 3.29 23.44
N LYS A 79 -6.35 3.99 22.55
CA LYS A 79 -6.79 5.26 21.92
C LYS A 79 -8.10 5.19 21.13
N GLY A 80 -8.65 3.99 20.96
CA GLY A 80 -9.94 3.76 20.33
C GLY A 80 -9.88 3.57 18.81
N LEU A 81 -11.03 3.24 18.25
CA LEU A 81 -11.24 3.09 16.81
C LEU A 81 -11.51 4.47 16.20
N LYS A 82 -10.86 4.74 15.07
CA LYS A 82 -11.28 5.84 14.21
C LYS A 82 -12.61 5.48 13.54
N VAL A 83 -13.49 6.48 13.39
CA VAL A 83 -14.77 6.31 12.70
C VAL A 83 -14.54 5.73 11.30
N ILE A 84 -15.26 4.65 11.00
CA ILE A 84 -15.28 4.02 9.69
C ILE A 84 -16.45 4.63 8.91
N GLU A 85 -16.20 5.00 7.66
CA GLU A 85 -17.21 5.62 6.81
C GLU A 85 -18.44 4.69 6.61
N PRO A 86 -19.68 5.20 6.69
CA PRO A 86 -20.89 4.36 6.66
C PRO A 86 -21.01 3.48 5.40
N HIS A 87 -20.64 4.01 4.23
CA HIS A 87 -20.68 3.26 2.97
C HIS A 87 -19.74 2.04 2.96
N ILE A 88 -18.64 2.08 3.72
CA ILE A 88 -17.73 0.93 3.86
C ILE A 88 -18.41 -0.16 4.68
N ILE A 89 -19.10 0.22 5.75
CA ILE A 89 -19.83 -0.72 6.61
C ILE A 89 -20.96 -1.38 5.81
N GLU A 90 -21.66 -0.61 4.99
CA GLU A 90 -22.71 -1.11 4.11
C GLU A 90 -22.15 -2.07 3.04
N SER A 91 -21.08 -1.68 2.36
CA SER A 91 -20.38 -2.53 1.38
C SER A 91 -19.83 -3.81 2.00
N ALA A 92 -19.34 -3.76 3.25
CA ALA A 92 -18.83 -4.93 3.94
C ALA A 92 -19.92 -5.95 4.28
N LYS A 93 -21.19 -5.53 4.48
CA LYS A 93 -22.32 -6.45 4.74
C LYS A 93 -22.69 -7.30 3.54
N THR A 94 -22.52 -6.76 2.33
CA THR A 94 -22.84 -7.45 1.08
C THR A 94 -21.63 -8.18 0.48
N HIS A 95 -20.45 -8.04 1.09
CA HIS A 95 -19.22 -8.63 0.59
C HIS A 95 -19.18 -10.14 0.81
N VAL A 96 -19.06 -10.88 -0.29
CA VAL A 96 -18.84 -12.34 -0.26
C VAL A 96 -17.34 -12.59 -0.16
N PRO A 97 -16.86 -13.32 0.87
CA PRO A 97 -15.43 -13.64 1.00
C PRO A 97 -14.92 -14.34 -0.26
N LYS A 98 -13.93 -13.73 -0.91
CA LYS A 98 -13.23 -14.32 -2.05
C LYS A 98 -11.99 -15.03 -1.53
N GLU A 99 -11.68 -16.20 -2.07
CA GLU A 99 -10.41 -16.85 -1.79
C GLU A 99 -9.24 -15.94 -2.18
N PRO A 100 -8.13 -15.96 -1.42
CA PRO A 100 -6.97 -15.16 -1.73
C PRO A 100 -6.43 -15.59 -3.09
N ALA A 101 -6.67 -14.75 -4.10
CA ALA A 101 -5.94 -14.88 -5.34
C ALA A 101 -4.47 -14.63 -4.97
N GLY A 102 -3.64 -15.67 -5.02
CA GLY A 102 -2.22 -15.60 -4.70
C GLY A 102 -1.47 -14.61 -5.60
N VAL A 103 -0.16 -14.76 -5.70
CA VAL A 103 0.64 -13.84 -6.54
C VAL A 103 0.19 -13.96 -8.01
N LYS A 104 -0.43 -12.90 -8.54
CA LYS A 104 -0.82 -12.79 -9.94
C LYS A 104 0.32 -12.13 -10.71
N GLY A 105 0.91 -12.88 -11.64
CA GLY A 105 2.04 -12.41 -12.45
C GLY A 105 3.37 -13.01 -11.99
N SER A 106 4.37 -12.91 -12.86
CA SER A 106 5.71 -13.48 -12.63
C SER A 106 6.79 -12.40 -12.60
N SER A 107 6.43 -11.12 -12.71
CA SER A 107 7.39 -10.02 -12.70
C SER A 107 7.73 -9.55 -11.29
N ALA A 108 8.81 -8.78 -11.17
CA ALA A 108 9.19 -8.16 -9.90
C ALA A 108 8.13 -7.21 -9.34
N ILE A 109 7.15 -6.76 -10.14
CA ILE A 109 6.02 -5.96 -9.66
C ILE A 109 5.06 -6.82 -8.84
N ALA A 110 4.80 -8.05 -9.27
CA ALA A 110 3.95 -9.00 -8.56
C ALA A 110 4.50 -9.39 -7.18
N TYR A 111 5.83 -9.32 -6.99
CA TYR A 111 6.53 -9.68 -5.76
C TYR A 111 7.03 -8.51 -4.91
N GLY A 112 6.57 -7.27 -5.15
CA GLY A 112 6.88 -6.14 -4.26
C GLY A 112 8.16 -5.36 -4.58
N ALA A 113 8.49 -5.27 -5.87
CA ALA A 113 9.48 -4.40 -6.49
C ALA A 113 10.96 -4.76 -6.22
N GLY A 114 11.56 -5.32 -7.27
CA GLY A 114 13.01 -5.52 -7.39
C GLY A 114 13.42 -5.87 -8.82
N ALA A 115 13.02 -5.10 -9.83
CA ALA A 115 13.49 -5.31 -11.20
C ALA A 115 14.78 -4.51 -11.44
N VAL A 116 15.93 -5.17 -11.44
CA VAL A 116 17.17 -4.58 -11.95
C VAL A 116 17.25 -4.86 -13.46
N LEU A 117 17.32 -3.79 -14.25
CA LEU A 117 17.46 -3.89 -15.70
C LEU A 117 18.91 -4.24 -16.08
N SER A 118 19.26 -5.52 -16.04
CA SER A 118 20.46 -6.11 -16.65
C SER A 118 20.14 -6.66 -18.05
N SER A 119 21.06 -7.40 -18.68
CA SER A 119 20.84 -8.06 -19.98
C SER A 119 19.51 -8.82 -20.02
N GLY A 120 18.76 -8.71 -21.13
CA GLY A 120 17.37 -9.20 -21.25
C GLY A 120 16.30 -8.19 -20.80
N SER A 121 16.65 -6.91 -20.67
CA SER A 121 15.79 -5.84 -20.15
C SER A 121 14.58 -5.50 -21.01
N ALA A 122 14.64 -5.66 -22.34
CA ALA A 122 13.49 -5.40 -23.23
C ALA A 122 12.32 -6.37 -22.97
N GLU A 123 12.62 -7.66 -22.77
CA GLU A 123 11.62 -8.68 -22.46
C GLU A 123 10.97 -8.41 -21.09
N ARG A 124 11.78 -8.11 -20.06
CA ARG A 124 11.28 -7.75 -18.73
C ARG A 124 10.46 -6.46 -18.74
N GLN A 125 10.84 -5.46 -19.55
CA GLN A 125 10.05 -4.24 -19.73
C GLN A 125 8.68 -4.54 -20.36
N SER A 126 8.62 -5.42 -21.35
CA SER A 126 7.34 -5.81 -21.97
C SER A 126 6.40 -6.52 -20.99
N ILE A 127 6.94 -7.34 -20.09
CA ILE A 127 6.17 -8.01 -19.03
C ILE A 127 5.66 -6.97 -18.02
N VAL A 128 6.54 -6.07 -17.57
CA VAL A 128 6.19 -4.96 -16.66
C VAL A 128 5.11 -4.06 -17.27
N GLU A 129 5.21 -3.72 -18.55
CA GLU A 129 4.22 -2.88 -19.23
C GLU A 129 2.87 -3.58 -19.39
N LYS A 130 2.86 -4.89 -19.69
CA LYS A 130 1.63 -5.67 -19.69
C LYS A 130 0.99 -5.69 -18.30
N GLU A 131 1.76 -6.00 -17.25
CA GLU A 131 1.25 -6.02 -15.87
C GLU A 131 0.77 -4.64 -15.39
N LEU A 132 1.44 -3.54 -15.78
CA LEU A 132 1.00 -2.17 -15.52
C LEU A 132 -0.35 -1.86 -16.19
N LYS A 133 -0.54 -2.27 -17.45
CA LYS A 133 -1.83 -2.11 -18.15
C LYS A 133 -2.95 -2.89 -17.46
N PHE A 134 -2.68 -4.12 -17.04
CA PHE A 134 -3.64 -4.90 -16.25
C PHE A 134 -3.95 -4.24 -14.90
N ALA A 135 -2.94 -3.75 -14.18
CA ALA A 135 -3.12 -3.09 -12.89
C ALA A 135 -3.95 -1.80 -12.98
N ASN A 136 -3.80 -1.04 -14.07
CA ASN A 136 -4.58 0.18 -14.33
C ASN A 136 -6.02 -0.12 -14.80
N ALA A 137 -6.26 -1.25 -15.46
CA ALA A 137 -7.60 -1.67 -15.87
C ALA A 137 -8.48 -2.05 -14.66
N ASP A 138 -7.90 -2.67 -13.63
CA ASP A 138 -8.60 -2.94 -12.36
C ASP A 138 -8.89 -1.63 -11.58
N ASP A 139 -8.06 -0.59 -11.72
CA ASP A 139 -8.22 0.68 -10.98
C ASP A 139 -9.43 1.52 -11.44
N GLN A 140 -9.89 1.33 -12.70
CA GLN A 140 -11.16 1.93 -13.16
C GLN A 140 -12.38 1.41 -12.39
N THR A 141 -12.28 0.26 -11.72
CA THR A 141 -13.35 -0.23 -10.83
C THR A 141 -13.29 0.40 -9.44
N VAL A 142 -12.16 0.97 -9.04
CA VAL A 142 -11.95 1.64 -7.75
C VAL A 142 -12.37 3.11 -7.80
N GLU A 143 -12.29 3.77 -8.96
CA GLU A 143 -12.90 5.09 -9.18
C GLU A 143 -14.43 5.07 -8.95
N LEU A 144 -15.10 3.94 -9.21
CA LEU A 144 -16.52 3.77 -8.88
C LEU A 144 -16.82 3.68 -7.38
N ILE A 145 -15.81 3.41 -6.54
CA ILE A 145 -15.94 3.36 -5.07
C ILE A 145 -15.54 4.71 -4.43
N ALA A 146 -14.93 5.61 -5.22
CA ALA A 146 -14.45 6.92 -4.77
C ALA A 146 -15.30 8.11 -5.26
N ALA A 147 -16.40 7.87 -5.97
CA ALA A 147 -17.42 8.86 -6.31
C ALA A 147 -18.54 8.90 -5.27
#